data_AF-A0A1Y6M1B7-F1
#
_entry.id   AF-A0A1Y6M1B7-F1
#
_cell.length_a   1.000
_cell.length_b   1.000
_cell.length_c   1.000
_cell.angle_alpha   90.00
_cell.angle_beta   90.00
_cell.angle_gamma   90.00
#
_symmetry.space_group_name_H-M   'P 1'
#
loop_
_entity.id
_entity.type
_entity.pdbx_description
1 polymer ?
#
loop_
_entity_poly.entity_id
_entity_poly.type
_entity_poly.pdbx_seq_one_letter_code
_entity_poly.pdbx_strand_id
1 'polypeptide(L)'
;MSDATKPLEEYIVMPVPTLKELERDQLNSDVLKVDPEADSTESDDEGFVLWLATLSLQDKLDLQTNENIDAVLPDVTLEYDDAEDSLSDAVPSNRARDVEQSVHLTNAPAEKPPSNSTVSRRQVGSSEAVSQGTDSDDARKIISWPPQPTAALGDLRSYAYPATAGSGVRIYVVDNFVDVSSAINLAPDNEWFTAQPPSPPRTPSFRHAGCVTSKIPGLRHGIAKEATIVPVLNSPTMYWTAKQITRVGNEILRRRNQDPNSRHVVNMSWGGKWAPGTNPKYKTDLIRSLRNLASGEAVLVVATGNAGRDHPEFNRIPGTLKPAVPSMILVGGVDNTGLKSLSSQGIPGVAWLDVSAPGAGVPCDFANNDALSGTSFAAPAVAGVAALLLASEHYLDIKAAYANASPDETDGAFVKRWIVGNAWSRTPAGPIVAWNGVVSNIACVAADSQQVIGGSPSLRPRQLAQCPAACPPVPPPCVENGCKGVVTGPPGSDIAECTAAFPGCTCTPQDITPGHCGPVPGPCEEQNCQGAANNGPGSNTAACTAAFVGCLCTPSANTPGYCGPELGPCEQ
;
A
#
# COMPACT_ATOMS: atom_id res chain seq x y z
N MET A 1 41.09 -41.86 -26.17
CA MET A 1 39.69 -42.20 -25.83
C MET A 1 39.45 -41.77 -24.39
N SER A 2 39.01 -40.54 -24.21
CA SER A 2 38.43 -39.92 -23.00
C SER A 2 37.91 -38.57 -23.51
N ASP A 3 36.67 -38.15 -23.38
CA ASP A 3 35.64 -38.46 -22.40
C ASP A 3 34.29 -38.24 -23.12
N ALA A 4 33.56 -39.31 -23.41
CA ALA A 4 32.23 -39.20 -23.99
C ALA A 4 31.24 -39.02 -22.84
N THR A 5 30.40 -37.99 -22.99
CA THR A 5 29.14 -37.77 -22.27
C THR A 5 29.24 -37.38 -20.80
N LYS A 6 29.77 -36.18 -20.51
CA LYS A 6 29.13 -35.38 -19.46
C LYS A 6 27.80 -34.87 -20.01
N PRO A 7 26.69 -34.96 -19.23
CA PRO A 7 25.40 -34.46 -19.68
C PRO A 7 25.48 -32.95 -19.95
N LEU A 8 24.70 -32.48 -20.94
CA LEU A 8 24.44 -31.06 -21.09
C LEU A 8 23.69 -30.58 -19.85
N GLU A 9 24.01 -29.38 -19.37
CA GLU A 9 23.38 -28.76 -18.21
C GLU A 9 22.87 -27.37 -18.58
N GLU A 10 21.81 -26.91 -17.91
CA GLU A 10 21.28 -25.57 -18.08
C GLU A 10 22.14 -24.54 -17.34
N TYR A 11 22.60 -23.53 -18.07
CA TYR A 11 23.41 -22.43 -17.59
C TYR A 11 22.74 -21.09 -17.86
N ILE A 12 22.77 -20.21 -16.86
CA ILE A 12 22.49 -18.79 -17.01
C ILE A 12 23.77 -18.11 -17.49
N VAL A 13 23.71 -17.50 -18.67
CA VAL A 13 24.76 -16.62 -19.19
C VAL A 13 24.43 -15.19 -18.77
N MET A 14 25.35 -14.58 -18.01
CA MET A 14 25.20 -13.26 -17.39
C MET A 14 26.19 -12.30 -18.05
N PRO A 15 25.74 -11.27 -18.77
CA PRO A 15 26.61 -10.28 -19.38
C PRO A 15 27.16 -9.30 -18.32
N VAL A 16 28.20 -8.57 -18.68
CA VAL A 16 28.65 -7.43 -17.86
C VAL A 16 27.56 -6.34 -17.82
N PRO A 17 27.38 -5.62 -16.69
CA PRO A 17 26.29 -4.65 -16.55
C PRO A 17 26.32 -3.45 -17.52
N THR A 18 27.44 -3.20 -18.20
CA THR A 18 27.65 -2.03 -19.06
C THR A 18 27.56 -2.33 -20.55
N LEU A 19 26.97 -3.48 -20.91
CA LEU A 19 26.97 -3.96 -22.30
C LEU A 19 26.15 -3.05 -23.22
N LYS A 20 26.75 -2.59 -24.32
CA LYS A 20 26.05 -1.80 -25.34
C LYS A 20 25.19 -2.70 -26.22
N GLU A 21 24.20 -2.12 -26.87
CA GLU A 21 23.24 -2.84 -27.74
C GLU A 21 23.92 -3.72 -28.79
N LEU A 22 24.89 -3.17 -29.55
CA LEU A 22 25.63 -3.95 -30.55
C LEU A 22 26.42 -5.12 -29.94
N GLU A 23 26.97 -4.94 -28.74
CA GLU A 23 27.69 -5.99 -28.00
C GLU A 23 26.71 -7.06 -27.50
N ARG A 24 25.47 -6.69 -27.15
CA ARG A 24 24.39 -7.62 -26.78
C ARG A 24 23.95 -8.46 -27.98
N ASP A 25 23.75 -7.87 -29.14
CA ASP A 25 23.38 -8.59 -30.36
C ASP A 25 24.44 -9.62 -30.78
N GLN A 26 25.71 -9.21 -30.66
CA GLN A 26 26.84 -10.10 -30.91
C GLN A 26 26.87 -11.26 -29.90
N LEU A 27 26.69 -10.95 -28.62
CA LEU A 27 26.69 -11.97 -27.57
C LEU A 27 25.51 -12.95 -27.72
N ASN A 28 24.32 -12.44 -28.07
CA ASN A 28 23.16 -13.27 -28.39
C ASN A 28 23.45 -14.22 -29.55
N SER A 29 24.10 -13.72 -30.61
CA SER A 29 24.53 -14.54 -31.74
C SER A 29 25.55 -15.61 -31.33
N ASP A 30 26.42 -15.32 -30.38
CA ASP A 30 27.42 -16.28 -29.89
C ASP A 30 26.81 -17.37 -29.00
N VAL A 31 25.83 -17.02 -28.16
CA VAL A 31 25.05 -17.99 -27.38
C VAL A 31 24.23 -18.91 -28.31
N LEU A 32 23.54 -18.34 -29.30
CA LEU A 32 22.71 -19.13 -30.25
C LEU A 32 23.53 -20.04 -31.17
N LYS A 33 24.83 -19.80 -31.34
CA LYS A 33 25.72 -20.72 -32.08
C LYS A 33 25.98 -22.02 -31.32
N VAL A 34 26.07 -21.95 -29.99
CA VAL A 34 26.34 -23.12 -29.14
C VAL A 34 25.06 -23.80 -28.67
N ASP A 35 23.98 -23.03 -28.50
CA ASP A 35 22.64 -23.54 -28.23
C ASP A 35 21.58 -22.78 -29.05
N PRO A 36 21.14 -23.32 -30.19
CA PRO A 36 20.11 -22.70 -31.03
C PRO A 36 18.74 -22.56 -30.38
N GLU A 37 18.46 -23.28 -29.28
CA GLU A 37 17.20 -23.22 -28.54
C GLU A 37 17.32 -22.36 -27.27
N ALA A 38 18.45 -21.68 -27.07
CA ALA A 38 18.69 -20.84 -25.90
C ALA A 38 17.59 -19.78 -25.74
N ASP A 39 17.09 -19.65 -24.53
CA ASP A 39 16.07 -18.68 -24.15
C ASP A 39 16.74 -17.40 -23.66
N SER A 40 16.08 -16.25 -23.84
CA SER A 40 16.60 -14.97 -23.35
C SER A 40 15.51 -14.06 -22.78
N THR A 41 15.93 -13.16 -21.92
CA THR A 41 15.10 -12.08 -21.38
C THR A 41 15.93 -10.81 -21.31
N GLU A 42 15.44 -9.75 -21.93
CA GLU A 42 16.04 -8.40 -21.91
C GLU A 42 15.18 -7.46 -21.08
N SER A 43 15.80 -6.55 -20.34
CA SER A 43 15.13 -5.42 -19.68
C SER A 43 15.12 -4.22 -20.63
N ASP A 44 13.95 -3.62 -20.85
CA ASP A 44 13.78 -2.47 -21.76
C ASP A 44 14.40 -1.18 -21.20
N ASP A 45 14.57 -1.07 -19.87
CA ASP A 45 15.00 0.15 -19.18
C ASP A 45 16.48 0.10 -18.76
N GLU A 46 16.85 -0.96 -18.03
CA GLU A 46 18.24 -1.15 -17.56
C GLU A 46 19.14 -1.77 -18.63
N GLY A 47 18.57 -2.25 -19.75
CA GLY A 47 19.31 -2.80 -20.89
C GLY A 47 20.11 -4.07 -20.59
N PHE A 48 19.85 -4.73 -19.45
CA PHE A 48 20.50 -6.01 -19.12
C PHE A 48 19.76 -7.17 -19.78
N VAL A 49 20.51 -8.19 -20.16
CA VAL A 49 19.99 -9.45 -20.72
C VAL A 49 20.41 -10.62 -19.85
N LEU A 50 19.58 -11.65 -19.76
CA LEU A 50 19.96 -12.97 -19.26
C LEU A 50 19.63 -14.02 -20.34
N TRP A 51 20.52 -14.97 -20.55
CA TRP A 51 20.24 -16.15 -21.38
C TRP A 51 20.20 -17.41 -20.53
N LEU A 52 19.32 -18.35 -20.90
CA LEU A 52 19.35 -19.73 -20.43
C LEU A 52 19.76 -20.60 -21.60
N ALA A 53 20.88 -21.29 -21.48
CA ALA A 53 21.42 -22.14 -22.52
C ALA A 53 21.78 -23.53 -21.97
N THR A 54 21.51 -24.56 -22.75
CA THR A 54 21.87 -25.95 -22.47
C THR A 54 23.25 -26.23 -23.05
N LEU A 55 24.28 -26.20 -22.20
CA LEU A 55 25.69 -26.17 -22.64
C LEU A 55 26.45 -27.43 -22.24
N SER A 56 27.45 -27.80 -23.05
CA SER A 56 28.51 -28.70 -22.61
C SER A 56 29.48 -27.95 -21.69
N LEU A 57 30.29 -28.71 -20.94
CA LEU A 57 31.35 -28.10 -20.13
C LEU A 57 32.33 -27.28 -20.97
N GLN A 58 32.61 -27.69 -22.21
CA GLN A 58 33.52 -26.96 -23.10
C GLN A 58 32.87 -25.66 -23.58
N ASP A 59 31.62 -25.70 -24.05
CA ASP A 59 30.92 -24.49 -24.51
C ASP A 59 30.77 -23.46 -23.39
N LYS A 60 30.49 -23.92 -22.17
CA LYS A 60 30.51 -23.08 -20.96
C LYS A 60 31.86 -22.39 -20.78
N LEU A 61 32.97 -23.14 -20.82
CA LEU A 61 34.31 -22.59 -20.63
C LEU A 61 34.68 -21.62 -21.76
N ASP A 62 34.29 -21.92 -22.99
CA ASP A 62 34.55 -21.09 -24.16
C ASP A 62 33.77 -19.76 -24.05
N LEU A 63 32.48 -19.80 -23.71
CA LEU A 63 31.68 -18.59 -23.45
C LEU A 63 32.27 -17.76 -22.31
N GLN A 64 32.76 -18.38 -21.23
CA GLN A 64 33.40 -17.67 -20.11
C GLN A 64 34.68 -16.91 -20.50
N THR A 65 35.28 -17.17 -21.66
CA THR A 65 36.43 -16.40 -22.15
C THR A 65 36.06 -15.06 -22.78
N ASN A 66 34.78 -14.85 -23.11
CA ASN A 66 34.31 -13.60 -23.68
C ASN A 66 34.32 -12.49 -22.62
N GLU A 67 35.03 -11.39 -22.88
CA GLU A 67 35.16 -10.25 -21.95
C GLU A 67 33.82 -9.57 -21.60
N ASN A 68 32.81 -9.79 -22.44
CA ASN A 68 31.46 -9.27 -22.28
C ASN A 68 30.57 -10.17 -21.40
N ILE A 69 31.04 -11.36 -21.01
CA ILE A 69 30.35 -12.26 -20.09
C ILE A 69 30.95 -12.11 -18.68
N ASP A 70 30.10 -11.72 -17.73
CA ASP A 70 30.48 -11.62 -16.32
C ASP A 70 30.46 -12.99 -15.63
N ALA A 71 29.53 -13.86 -16.00
CA ALA A 71 29.51 -15.25 -15.54
C ALA A 71 28.67 -16.19 -16.43
N VAL A 72 29.01 -17.48 -16.36
CA VAL A 72 28.16 -18.58 -16.83
C VAL A 72 27.96 -19.53 -15.66
N LEU A 73 26.76 -19.53 -15.08
CA LEU A 73 26.44 -20.22 -13.83
C LEU A 73 25.30 -21.21 -14.04
N PRO A 74 25.28 -22.39 -13.37
CA PRO A 74 24.18 -23.33 -13.54
C PRO A 74 22.85 -22.67 -13.15
N ASP A 75 21.73 -23.02 -13.77
CA ASP A 75 20.44 -22.59 -13.21
C ASP A 75 20.18 -23.33 -11.88
N VAL A 76 19.67 -22.60 -10.88
CA VAL A 76 19.47 -23.13 -9.53
C VAL A 76 18.01 -23.04 -9.15
N THR A 77 17.51 -24.10 -8.53
CA THR A 77 16.17 -24.11 -7.92
C THR A 77 16.23 -23.39 -6.58
N LEU A 78 15.37 -22.39 -6.40
CA LEU A 78 15.15 -21.74 -5.11
C LEU A 78 14.30 -22.69 -4.26
N GLU A 79 14.59 -22.81 -2.97
CA GLU A 79 13.79 -23.64 -2.06
C GLU A 79 12.51 -22.86 -1.68
N TYR A 80 11.39 -23.17 -2.32
CA TYR A 80 10.10 -22.51 -2.05
C TYR A 80 9.49 -22.98 -0.74
N ASP A 81 8.69 -22.11 -0.14
CA ASP A 81 7.77 -22.53 0.90
C ASP A 81 6.65 -23.37 0.28
N ASP A 82 6.38 -24.52 0.90
CA ASP A 82 5.31 -25.39 0.45
C ASP A 82 3.98 -24.66 0.63
N ALA A 83 3.13 -24.72 -0.39
CA ALA A 83 1.75 -24.20 -0.28
C ALA A 83 1.00 -24.82 0.91
N GLU A 84 1.43 -26.00 1.38
CA GLU A 84 0.94 -26.68 2.58
C GLU A 84 1.17 -25.90 3.88
N ASP A 85 2.25 -25.11 3.98
CA ASP A 85 2.51 -24.24 5.14
C ASP A 85 1.41 -23.20 5.32
N SER A 86 0.73 -22.83 4.23
CA SER A 86 -0.40 -21.89 4.25
C SER A 86 -1.76 -22.56 4.49
N LEU A 87 -1.79 -23.90 4.58
CA LEU A 87 -3.00 -24.71 4.79
C LEU A 87 -3.08 -25.31 6.20
N SER A 88 -1.98 -25.30 6.97
CA SER A 88 -1.84 -26.02 8.25
C SER A 88 -2.44 -25.29 9.46
N ASP A 89 -2.61 -23.97 9.38
CA ASP A 89 -3.13 -23.09 10.44
C ASP A 89 -4.68 -22.89 10.39
N ALA A 90 -5.42 -23.80 9.74
CA ALA A 90 -6.88 -23.75 9.70
C ALA A 90 -7.46 -23.96 11.12
N VAL A 91 -7.99 -22.89 11.72
CA VAL A 91 -8.79 -22.98 12.94
C VAL A 91 -10.00 -23.88 12.63
N PRO A 92 -10.29 -24.93 13.42
CA PRO A 92 -11.44 -25.79 13.16
C PRO A 92 -12.72 -24.95 13.17
N SER A 93 -13.41 -24.89 12.03
CA SER A 93 -14.67 -24.15 11.89
C SER A 93 -15.73 -24.73 12.82
N ASN A 94 -16.19 -23.96 13.81
CA ASN A 94 -17.47 -24.26 14.44
C ASN A 94 -18.55 -24.06 13.37
N ARG A 95 -19.23 -25.15 12.97
CA ARG A 95 -20.38 -25.13 12.06
C ARG A 95 -21.44 -24.14 12.54
N ALA A 96 -21.46 -22.94 11.98
CA ALA A 96 -22.66 -22.11 11.95
C ALA A 96 -23.56 -22.67 10.84
N ARG A 97 -24.83 -22.94 11.17
CA ARG A 97 -25.82 -23.49 10.25
C ARG A 97 -26.12 -22.47 9.15
N ASP A 98 -25.69 -22.75 7.93
CA ASP A 98 -26.15 -22.04 6.75
C ASP A 98 -27.65 -22.34 6.53
N VAL A 99 -28.45 -21.28 6.54
CA VAL A 99 -29.81 -21.29 6.00
C VAL A 99 -29.66 -20.97 4.52
N GLU A 100 -29.89 -21.96 3.65
CA GLU A 100 -30.00 -21.75 2.21
C GLU A 100 -31.13 -20.74 1.92
N GLN A 101 -30.77 -19.55 1.42
CA GLN A 101 -31.69 -18.69 0.70
C GLN A 101 -31.21 -18.55 -0.74
N SER A 102 -31.90 -19.28 -1.61
CA SER A 102 -31.82 -19.19 -3.06
C SER A 102 -32.40 -17.85 -3.54
N VAL A 103 -31.55 -16.98 -4.08
CA VAL A 103 -31.99 -15.75 -4.75
C VAL A 103 -32.05 -16.00 -6.25
N HIS A 104 -33.27 -15.99 -6.79
CA HIS A 104 -33.55 -15.99 -8.22
C HIS A 104 -33.11 -14.66 -8.87
N LEU A 105 -32.19 -14.74 -9.83
CA LEU A 105 -31.83 -13.65 -10.73
C LEU A 105 -32.93 -13.44 -11.77
N THR A 106 -33.50 -12.25 -11.83
CA THR A 106 -34.30 -11.79 -12.98
C THR A 106 -33.61 -10.61 -13.62
N ASN A 107 -33.35 -10.74 -14.93
CA ASN A 107 -32.70 -9.72 -15.76
C ASN A 107 -33.69 -8.62 -16.14
N ALA A 108 -33.28 -7.35 -16.05
CA ALA A 108 -33.91 -6.22 -16.74
C ALA A 108 -32.82 -5.28 -17.32
N PRO A 109 -33.06 -4.63 -18.48
CA PRO A 109 -32.02 -3.99 -19.27
C PRO A 109 -31.77 -2.52 -18.91
N ALA A 110 -30.54 -2.07 -19.16
CA ALA A 110 -30.04 -0.73 -18.90
C ALA A 110 -30.64 0.34 -19.84
N GLU A 111 -31.11 1.45 -19.27
CA GLU A 111 -31.44 2.68 -20.02
C GLU A 111 -30.31 3.73 -19.91
N LYS A 112 -30.07 4.43 -21.03
CA LYS A 112 -29.06 5.48 -21.25
C LYS A 112 -29.33 6.76 -20.44
N PRO A 113 -28.30 7.51 -19.99
CA PRO A 113 -28.49 8.86 -19.45
C PRO A 113 -28.44 9.94 -20.56
N PRO A 114 -29.18 11.07 -20.43
CA PRO A 114 -29.10 12.20 -21.34
C PRO A 114 -28.03 13.22 -20.92
N SER A 115 -27.50 13.90 -21.93
CA SER A 115 -26.54 15.01 -21.90
C SER A 115 -27.20 16.36 -21.61
N ASN A 116 -26.66 17.15 -20.67
CA ASN A 116 -26.07 18.48 -20.92
C ASN A 116 -25.80 19.29 -19.64
N SER A 117 -24.72 20.06 -19.75
CA SER A 117 -23.99 20.90 -18.79
C SER A 117 -24.75 22.06 -18.13
N THR A 118 -24.31 22.43 -16.91
CA THR A 118 -23.92 23.82 -16.59
C THR A 118 -22.96 23.86 -15.41
N VAL A 119 -21.81 24.50 -15.61
CA VAL A 119 -20.68 24.61 -14.68
C VAL A 119 -20.94 25.74 -13.68
N SER A 120 -20.86 25.44 -12.38
CA SER A 120 -20.67 26.44 -11.32
C SER A 120 -19.50 26.01 -10.44
N ARG A 121 -18.48 26.88 -10.35
CA ARG A 121 -17.33 26.77 -9.43
C ARG A 121 -17.84 26.49 -8.02
N ARG A 122 -17.53 25.31 -7.47
CA ARG A 122 -17.79 24.94 -6.08
C ARG A 122 -16.49 24.45 -5.45
N GLN A 123 -16.29 24.85 -4.20
CA GLN A 123 -15.15 24.57 -3.34
C GLN A 123 -14.81 23.07 -3.31
N VAL A 124 -13.50 22.78 -3.38
CA VAL A 124 -12.93 21.43 -3.28
C VAL A 124 -13.33 20.82 -1.92
N GLY A 125 -14.17 19.80 -2.02
CA GLY A 125 -14.83 19.09 -0.94
C GLY A 125 -15.73 18.04 -1.58
N SER A 126 -15.17 17.25 -2.51
CA SER A 126 -15.86 16.14 -3.15
C SER A 126 -15.57 14.88 -2.35
N SER A 127 -16.62 14.31 -1.76
CA SER A 127 -16.55 12.94 -1.24
C SER A 127 -16.67 11.99 -2.42
N GLU A 128 -15.65 11.17 -2.66
CA GLU A 128 -15.75 10.03 -3.59
C GLU A 128 -16.91 9.13 -3.13
N ALA A 129 -17.68 8.61 -4.07
CA ALA A 129 -18.79 7.72 -3.73
C ALA A 129 -18.26 6.46 -3.02
N VAL A 130 -18.84 6.11 -1.86
CA VAL A 130 -18.43 4.94 -1.07
C VAL A 130 -19.45 3.83 -1.23
N SER A 131 -18.96 2.62 -1.52
CA SER A 131 -19.76 1.39 -1.56
C SER A 131 -19.63 0.60 -0.26
N GLN A 132 -20.69 -0.13 0.10
CA GLN A 132 -20.69 -1.07 1.24
C GLN A 132 -21.03 -2.47 0.77
N GLY A 133 -20.27 -3.46 1.25
CA GLY A 133 -20.60 -4.88 1.02
C GLY A 133 -21.76 -5.36 1.90
N THR A 134 -22.57 -6.29 1.39
CA THR A 134 -23.54 -7.05 2.19
C THR A 134 -22.83 -8.20 2.90
N ASP A 135 -22.86 -8.24 4.23
CA ASP A 135 -22.23 -9.27 5.07
C ASP A 135 -20.74 -9.50 4.77
N SER A 136 -19.89 -8.65 5.36
CA SER A 136 -18.44 -8.76 5.18
C SER A 136 -17.79 -9.59 6.28
N ASP A 137 -16.81 -10.41 5.91
CA ASP A 137 -15.89 -11.04 6.85
C ASP A 137 -15.03 -10.00 7.59
N ASP A 138 -14.59 -10.35 8.80
CA ASP A 138 -13.84 -9.45 9.67
C ASP A 138 -12.47 -9.05 9.07
N ALA A 139 -11.89 -9.91 8.23
CA ALA A 139 -10.66 -9.62 7.50
C ALA A 139 -10.81 -8.44 6.52
N ARG A 140 -12.00 -8.17 5.97
CA ARG A 140 -12.22 -6.94 5.19
C ARG A 140 -12.61 -5.75 6.06
N LYS A 141 -13.42 -5.97 7.11
CA LYS A 141 -13.84 -4.90 8.03
C LYS A 141 -12.65 -4.17 8.64
N ILE A 142 -11.64 -4.92 9.08
CA ILE A 142 -10.44 -4.35 9.71
C ILE A 142 -9.63 -3.47 8.74
N ILE A 143 -9.64 -3.77 7.43
CA ILE A 143 -9.01 -2.94 6.38
C ILE A 143 -9.76 -1.61 6.18
N SER A 144 -11.08 -1.61 6.32
CA SER A 144 -11.89 -0.37 6.26
C SER A 144 -12.07 0.33 7.62
N TRP A 145 -11.47 -0.18 8.70
CA TRP A 145 -11.62 0.37 10.04
C TRP A 145 -10.73 1.62 10.20
N PRO A 146 -11.32 2.83 10.29
CA PRO A 146 -10.54 4.06 10.33
C PRO A 146 -9.81 4.25 11.67
N PRO A 147 -8.70 5.02 11.69
CA PRO A 147 -8.06 5.45 12.94
C PRO A 147 -9.05 6.21 13.83
N GLN A 148 -8.92 6.07 15.15
CA GLN A 148 -9.84 6.66 16.15
C GLN A 148 -11.34 6.42 15.85
N PRO A 149 -11.74 5.16 15.72
CA PRO A 149 -13.10 4.84 15.32
C PRO A 149 -14.07 5.18 16.44
N THR A 150 -15.22 5.74 16.10
CA THR A 150 -16.33 5.92 17.04
C THR A 150 -17.04 4.60 17.38
N ALA A 151 -16.64 3.49 16.76
CA ALA A 151 -17.26 2.18 16.83
C ALA A 151 -16.19 1.08 17.03
N ALA A 152 -16.49 0.06 17.83
CA ALA A 152 -15.61 -1.10 17.95
C ALA A 152 -15.64 -1.94 16.67
N LEU A 153 -14.62 -2.78 16.44
CA LEU A 153 -14.54 -3.62 15.25
C LEU A 153 -15.79 -4.49 15.04
N GLY A 154 -16.35 -5.05 16.13
CA GLY A 154 -17.57 -5.85 16.09
C GLY A 154 -18.84 -5.08 15.70
N ASP A 155 -18.80 -3.74 15.77
CA ASP A 155 -19.91 -2.88 15.37
C ASP A 155 -19.89 -2.55 13.87
N LEU A 156 -18.77 -2.85 13.17
CA LEU A 156 -18.68 -2.67 11.73
C LEU A 156 -19.54 -3.74 11.03
N ARG A 157 -20.62 -3.31 10.37
CA ARG A 157 -21.53 -4.21 9.66
C ARG A 157 -21.03 -4.63 8.27
N SER A 158 -20.19 -3.82 7.65
CA SER A 158 -19.80 -3.98 6.25
C SER A 158 -18.39 -3.46 6.00
N TYR A 159 -17.73 -4.07 5.02
CA TYR A 159 -16.55 -3.53 4.37
C TYR A 159 -16.93 -2.33 3.49
N ALA A 160 -16.27 -1.20 3.71
CA ALA A 160 -16.47 0.01 2.93
C ALA A 160 -15.28 0.27 2.01
N TYR A 161 -15.52 0.62 0.75
CA TYR A 161 -14.50 0.84 -0.27
C TYR A 161 -14.97 1.92 -1.27
N PRO A 162 -14.06 2.61 -1.98
CA PRO A 162 -14.44 3.57 -3.02
C PRO A 162 -15.23 2.89 -4.14
N ALA A 163 -16.19 3.59 -4.75
CA ALA A 163 -17.05 3.06 -5.82
C ALA A 163 -16.26 2.67 -7.08
N THR A 164 -15.08 3.26 -7.29
CA THR A 164 -14.13 2.86 -8.33
C THR A 164 -13.65 1.42 -8.15
N ALA A 165 -13.60 0.91 -6.91
CA ALA A 165 -13.33 -0.47 -6.55
C ALA A 165 -12.06 -1.08 -7.19
N GLY A 166 -11.07 -0.26 -7.56
CA GLY A 166 -9.84 -0.68 -8.23
C GLY A 166 -9.91 -0.70 -9.76
N SER A 167 -11.00 -0.21 -10.35
CA SER A 167 -11.18 -0.14 -11.81
C SER A 167 -10.03 0.59 -12.50
N GLY A 168 -9.58 0.05 -13.64
CA GLY A 168 -8.46 0.60 -14.41
C GLY A 168 -7.07 0.25 -13.87
N VAL A 169 -6.97 -0.40 -12.70
CA VAL A 169 -5.70 -0.86 -12.13
C VAL A 169 -5.42 -2.29 -12.54
N ARG A 170 -4.20 -2.55 -13.00
CA ARG A 170 -3.70 -3.88 -13.32
C ARG A 170 -2.82 -4.42 -12.20
N ILE A 171 -3.08 -5.65 -11.78
CA ILE A 171 -2.37 -6.28 -10.69
C ILE A 171 -1.74 -7.57 -11.19
N TYR A 172 -0.42 -7.56 -11.33
CA TYR A 172 0.39 -8.70 -11.71
C TYR A 172 0.54 -9.61 -10.50
N VAL A 173 -0.13 -10.76 -10.51
CA VAL A 173 -0.04 -11.75 -9.44
C VAL A 173 1.03 -12.75 -9.83
N VAL A 174 2.20 -12.57 -9.23
CA VAL A 174 3.34 -13.48 -9.35
C VAL A 174 3.18 -14.54 -8.27
N ASP A 175 2.92 -15.77 -8.71
CA ASP A 175 2.71 -16.92 -7.84
C ASP A 175 3.18 -18.19 -8.57
N ASN A 176 3.39 -19.28 -7.82
CA ASN A 176 3.87 -20.54 -8.37
C ASN A 176 2.80 -21.29 -9.16
N PHE A 177 1.54 -20.90 -8.99
CA PHE A 177 0.41 -21.37 -9.77
C PHE A 177 -0.51 -20.21 -10.12
N VAL A 178 -1.38 -20.43 -11.10
CA VAL A 178 -2.43 -19.48 -11.45
C VAL A 178 -3.75 -20.22 -11.45
N ASP A 179 -4.73 -19.70 -10.72
CA ASP A 179 -6.12 -20.09 -10.92
C ASP A 179 -6.79 -19.14 -11.92
N VAL A 180 -7.20 -19.70 -13.05
CA VAL A 180 -7.90 -19.01 -14.14
C VAL A 180 -9.38 -19.42 -14.22
N SER A 181 -9.82 -20.28 -13.29
CA SER A 181 -11.13 -20.91 -13.30
C SER A 181 -12.18 -20.19 -12.45
N SER A 182 -11.76 -19.17 -11.68
CA SER A 182 -12.66 -18.39 -10.82
C SER A 182 -13.31 -17.22 -11.58
N ALA A 183 -14.51 -16.82 -11.14
CA ALA A 183 -15.25 -15.66 -11.65
C ALA A 183 -14.61 -14.34 -11.18
N ILE A 184 -13.34 -14.15 -11.51
CA ILE A 184 -12.54 -12.97 -11.17
C ILE A 184 -12.23 -12.18 -12.45
N ASN A 185 -12.00 -10.88 -12.31
CA ASN A 185 -11.67 -10.01 -13.42
C ASN A 185 -10.23 -10.25 -13.91
N LEU A 186 -10.06 -11.14 -14.88
CA LEU A 186 -8.78 -11.45 -15.51
C LEU A 186 -8.53 -10.54 -16.72
N ALA A 187 -7.26 -10.20 -16.93
CA ALA A 187 -6.80 -9.64 -18.19
C ALA A 187 -7.08 -10.60 -19.36
N PRO A 188 -7.16 -10.11 -20.61
CA PRO A 188 -7.19 -10.97 -21.79
C PRO A 188 -6.06 -12.00 -21.80
N ASP A 189 -6.35 -13.24 -22.22
CA ASP A 189 -5.44 -14.39 -22.17
C ASP A 189 -4.09 -14.14 -22.87
N ASN A 190 -4.08 -13.30 -23.92
CA ASN A 190 -2.88 -12.93 -24.66
C ASN A 190 -1.93 -11.98 -23.91
N GLU A 191 -2.31 -11.53 -22.72
CA GLU A 191 -1.49 -10.68 -21.85
C GLU A 191 -0.89 -11.45 -20.67
N TRP A 192 -1.16 -12.75 -20.55
CA TRP A 192 -0.68 -13.56 -19.43
C TRP A 192 0.78 -13.95 -19.63
N PHE A 193 1.52 -14.09 -18.52
CA PHE A 193 2.93 -14.51 -18.53
C PHE A 193 3.09 -16.03 -18.33
N THR A 194 2.07 -16.79 -18.72
CA THR A 194 1.99 -18.24 -18.56
C THR A 194 1.35 -18.87 -19.80
N ALA A 195 1.73 -20.10 -20.14
CA ALA A 195 0.86 -20.94 -20.95
C ALA A 195 -0.37 -21.32 -20.10
N GLN A 196 -1.59 -21.25 -20.64
CA GLN A 196 -2.78 -21.71 -19.91
C GLN A 196 -2.62 -23.21 -19.61
N PRO A 197 -2.60 -23.66 -18.34
CA PRO A 197 -2.61 -25.08 -18.06
C PRO A 197 -4.01 -25.66 -18.36
N PRO A 198 -4.13 -26.88 -18.92
CA PRO A 198 -5.39 -27.60 -18.88
C PRO A 198 -5.83 -27.77 -17.42
N SER A 199 -7.14 -27.69 -17.15
CA SER A 199 -7.71 -27.64 -15.79
C SER A 199 -7.04 -28.66 -14.85
N PRO A 200 -6.25 -28.20 -13.85
CA PRO A 200 -5.49 -29.11 -13.02
C PRO A 200 -6.37 -29.77 -11.93
N PRO A 201 -5.93 -30.90 -11.34
CA PRO A 201 -6.46 -31.35 -10.06
C PRO A 201 -6.28 -30.25 -9.01
N ARG A 202 -7.18 -30.19 -8.01
CA ARG A 202 -7.12 -29.21 -6.91
C ARG A 202 -5.94 -29.50 -5.97
N THR A 203 -4.72 -29.17 -6.40
CA THR A 203 -3.50 -29.29 -5.59
C THR A 203 -3.45 -28.18 -4.52
N PRO A 204 -2.67 -28.35 -3.43
CA PRO A 204 -2.38 -27.29 -2.47
C PRO A 204 -1.98 -25.96 -3.13
N SER A 205 -1.08 -26.02 -4.12
CA SER A 205 -0.60 -24.84 -4.84
C SER A 205 -1.69 -24.17 -5.68
N PHE A 206 -2.60 -24.95 -6.26
CA PHE A 206 -3.76 -24.40 -6.95
C PHE A 206 -4.75 -23.71 -5.99
N ARG A 207 -4.98 -24.28 -4.80
CA ARG A 207 -5.79 -23.66 -3.73
C ARG A 207 -5.17 -22.35 -3.25
N HIS A 208 -3.85 -22.33 -3.08
CA HIS A 208 -3.08 -21.14 -2.71
C HIS A 208 -3.26 -20.02 -3.73
N ALA A 209 -2.97 -20.28 -5.00
CA ALA A 209 -3.10 -19.30 -6.08
C ALA A 209 -4.54 -18.78 -6.25
N GLY A 210 -5.54 -19.66 -6.18
CA GLY A 210 -6.95 -19.29 -6.20
C GLY A 210 -7.33 -18.39 -5.03
N CYS A 211 -6.81 -18.66 -3.82
CA CYS A 211 -7.05 -17.78 -2.70
C CYS A 211 -6.36 -16.43 -2.86
N VAL A 212 -5.07 -16.40 -3.21
CA VAL A 212 -4.28 -15.18 -3.44
C VAL A 212 -4.99 -14.24 -4.42
N THR A 213 -5.39 -14.77 -5.58
CA THR A 213 -6.12 -14.00 -6.59
C THR A 213 -7.48 -13.55 -6.06
N SER A 214 -8.26 -14.42 -5.41
CA SER A 214 -9.58 -14.04 -4.88
C SER A 214 -9.55 -12.91 -3.84
N LYS A 215 -8.45 -12.73 -3.10
CA LYS A 215 -8.32 -11.66 -2.11
C LYS A 215 -8.28 -10.26 -2.72
N ILE A 216 -8.04 -10.15 -4.02
CA ILE A 216 -7.97 -8.89 -4.73
C ILE A 216 -9.35 -8.58 -5.35
N PRO A 217 -9.77 -9.11 -6.53
CA PRO A 217 -11.07 -8.79 -7.10
C PRO A 217 -12.20 -9.77 -6.75
N GLY A 218 -12.02 -10.67 -5.78
CA GLY A 218 -13.07 -11.63 -5.41
C GLY A 218 -14.43 -10.98 -5.12
N LEU A 219 -15.48 -11.54 -5.73
CA LEU A 219 -16.84 -11.02 -5.62
C LEU A 219 -17.35 -10.99 -4.17
N ARG A 220 -17.00 -11.98 -3.35
CA ARG A 220 -17.34 -11.99 -1.92
C ARG A 220 -16.19 -11.41 -1.13
N HIS A 221 -15.01 -12.02 -1.11
CA HIS A 221 -13.93 -11.70 -0.17
C HIS A 221 -12.80 -10.79 -0.71
N GLY A 222 -12.95 -10.24 -1.92
CA GLY A 222 -11.99 -9.30 -2.51
C GLY A 222 -12.03 -7.87 -1.93
N ILE A 223 -10.88 -7.22 -1.93
CA ILE A 223 -10.65 -5.82 -1.51
C ILE A 223 -10.91 -4.84 -2.66
N ALA A 224 -10.39 -5.11 -3.86
CA ALA A 224 -10.49 -4.25 -5.05
C ALA A 224 -11.23 -4.98 -6.17
N LYS A 225 -12.55 -5.03 -6.05
CA LYS A 225 -13.47 -5.90 -6.83
C LYS A 225 -13.41 -5.70 -8.34
N GLU A 226 -13.05 -4.51 -8.80
CA GLU A 226 -13.01 -4.15 -10.22
C GLU A 226 -11.57 -4.09 -10.77
N ALA A 227 -10.55 -4.40 -9.96
CA ALA A 227 -9.18 -4.48 -10.44
C ALA A 227 -8.96 -5.66 -11.39
N THR A 228 -8.09 -5.49 -12.38
CA THR A 228 -7.79 -6.53 -13.38
C THR A 228 -6.56 -7.33 -12.97
N ILE A 229 -6.69 -8.65 -12.84
CA ILE A 229 -5.57 -9.54 -12.53
C ILE A 229 -4.84 -9.93 -13.81
N VAL A 230 -3.51 -9.81 -13.78
CA VAL A 230 -2.62 -10.36 -14.80
C VAL A 230 -1.87 -11.55 -14.18
N PRO A 231 -2.21 -12.78 -14.59
CA PRO A 231 -1.48 -13.98 -14.18
C PRO A 231 0.00 -13.98 -14.56
N VAL A 232 0.85 -14.29 -13.58
CA VAL A 232 2.29 -14.52 -13.80
C VAL A 232 2.70 -15.82 -13.13
N LEU A 233 2.93 -16.86 -13.94
CA LEU A 233 3.40 -18.15 -13.45
C LEU A 233 4.90 -18.10 -13.18
N ASN A 234 5.24 -18.13 -11.90
CA ASN A 234 6.61 -18.19 -11.43
C ASN A 234 7.06 -19.65 -11.34
N SER A 235 8.20 -19.96 -11.96
CA SER A 235 8.85 -21.28 -11.87
C SER A 235 10.00 -21.19 -10.87
N PRO A 236 10.30 -22.26 -10.12
CA PRO A 236 11.15 -22.14 -8.96
C PRO A 236 12.64 -21.95 -9.26
N THR A 237 13.05 -21.86 -10.52
CA THR A 237 14.44 -21.61 -10.86
C THR A 237 14.77 -20.12 -10.90
N MET A 238 16.06 -19.81 -10.70
CA MET A 238 16.56 -18.46 -10.68
C MET A 238 16.35 -17.75 -12.03
N TYR A 239 16.63 -18.43 -13.15
CA TYR A 239 16.40 -17.86 -14.48
C TYR A 239 14.93 -17.52 -14.69
N TRP A 240 14.02 -18.48 -14.48
CA TRP A 240 12.60 -18.27 -14.73
C TRP A 240 12.01 -17.20 -13.83
N THR A 241 12.42 -17.13 -12.55
CA THR A 241 12.01 -16.07 -11.63
C THR A 241 12.46 -14.69 -12.15
N ALA A 242 13.73 -14.53 -12.52
CA ALA A 242 14.26 -13.28 -13.07
C ALA A 242 13.59 -12.90 -14.40
N LYS A 243 13.35 -13.87 -15.27
CA LYS A 243 12.65 -13.69 -16.55
C LYS A 243 11.23 -13.17 -16.34
N GLN A 244 10.43 -13.77 -15.47
CA GLN A 244 9.05 -13.32 -15.28
C GLN A 244 8.98 -11.93 -14.67
N ILE A 245 9.82 -11.63 -13.69
CA ILE A 245 9.94 -10.30 -13.09
C ILE A 245 10.34 -9.26 -14.15
N THR A 246 11.34 -9.57 -14.97
CA THR A 246 11.80 -8.68 -16.05
C THR A 246 10.72 -8.45 -17.10
N ARG A 247 10.05 -9.50 -17.56
CA ARG A 247 8.94 -9.41 -18.53
C ARG A 247 7.77 -8.57 -18.02
N VAL A 248 7.42 -8.70 -16.74
CA VAL A 248 6.39 -7.84 -16.10
C VAL A 248 6.84 -6.38 -16.09
N GLY A 249 8.13 -6.11 -15.81
CA GLY A 249 8.67 -4.75 -15.86
C GLY A 249 8.57 -4.11 -17.24
N ASN A 250 8.99 -4.82 -18.28
CA ASN A 250 8.88 -4.35 -19.66
C ASN A 250 7.43 -4.08 -20.07
N GLU A 251 6.50 -4.97 -19.68
CA GLU A 251 5.07 -4.77 -19.92
C GLU A 251 4.53 -3.50 -19.27
N ILE A 252 4.91 -3.25 -18.02
CA ILE A 252 4.51 -2.05 -17.27
C ILE A 252 5.05 -0.80 -17.97
N LEU A 253 6.34 -0.79 -18.32
CA LEU A 253 6.99 0.32 -19.04
C LEU A 253 6.29 0.59 -20.38
N ARG A 254 6.04 -0.46 -21.16
CA ARG A 254 5.32 -0.36 -22.44
C ARG A 254 3.93 0.24 -22.25
N ARG A 255 3.19 -0.17 -21.22
CA ARG A 255 1.86 0.38 -20.92
C ARG A 255 1.92 1.82 -20.47
N ARG A 256 2.89 2.20 -19.63
CA ARG A 256 3.09 3.61 -19.21
C ARG A 256 3.46 4.50 -20.38
N ASN A 257 4.30 4.02 -21.29
CA ASN A 257 4.65 4.74 -22.52
C ASN A 257 3.44 4.93 -23.46
N GLN A 258 2.49 3.99 -23.47
CA GLN A 258 1.24 4.10 -24.24
C GLN A 258 0.19 4.98 -23.53
N ASP A 259 0.10 4.88 -22.21
CA ASP A 259 -0.80 5.64 -21.36
C ASP A 259 -0.12 5.97 -20.02
N PRO A 260 0.30 7.23 -19.82
CA PRO A 260 0.88 7.71 -18.56
C PRO A 260 -0.07 7.61 -17.36
N ASN A 261 -1.36 7.39 -17.59
CA ASN A 261 -2.34 7.17 -16.53
C ASN A 261 -2.50 5.70 -16.14
N SER A 262 -1.89 4.75 -16.86
CA SER A 262 -2.00 3.33 -16.54
C SER A 262 -1.39 3.02 -15.16
N ARG A 263 -2.12 2.32 -14.30
CA ARG A 263 -1.69 2.05 -12.91
C ARG A 263 -1.45 0.56 -12.70
N HIS A 264 -0.33 0.23 -12.05
CA HIS A 264 0.18 -1.13 -11.94
C HIS A 264 0.58 -1.47 -10.50
N VAL A 265 0.21 -2.67 -10.06
CA VAL A 265 0.64 -3.26 -8.79
C VAL A 265 1.21 -4.64 -9.09
N VAL A 266 2.30 -5.01 -8.42
CA VAL A 266 2.88 -6.35 -8.51
C VAL A 266 2.75 -7.00 -7.14
N ASN A 267 1.93 -8.04 -7.06
CA ASN A 267 1.78 -8.86 -5.86
C ASN A 267 2.68 -10.10 -5.98
N MET A 268 3.58 -10.27 -5.02
CA MET A 268 4.48 -11.41 -4.91
C MET A 268 4.15 -12.19 -3.63
N SER A 269 3.23 -13.15 -3.77
CA SER A 269 2.76 -14.04 -2.69
C SER A 269 3.53 -15.37 -2.62
N TRP A 270 4.79 -15.34 -3.03
CA TRP A 270 5.71 -16.47 -3.02
C TRP A 270 6.96 -16.11 -2.21
N GLY A 271 7.70 -17.13 -1.79
CA GLY A 271 8.97 -16.97 -1.10
C GLY A 271 9.91 -18.13 -1.39
N GLY A 272 11.19 -17.84 -1.59
CA GLY A 272 12.24 -18.84 -1.79
C GLY A 272 13.45 -18.60 -0.89
N LYS A 273 14.23 -19.64 -0.58
CA LYS A 273 15.57 -19.51 0.01
C LYS A 273 16.65 -19.70 -1.05
N TRP A 274 17.78 -19.04 -0.83
CA TRP A 274 19.02 -19.35 -1.51
C TRP A 274 19.55 -20.68 -1.02
N ALA A 275 19.92 -21.58 -1.93
CA ALA A 275 20.64 -22.80 -1.57
C ALA A 275 21.98 -22.45 -0.87
N PRO A 276 22.46 -23.26 0.08
CA PRO A 276 23.77 -23.04 0.69
C PRO A 276 24.88 -22.93 -0.36
N GLY A 277 25.72 -21.89 -0.27
CA GLY A 277 26.79 -21.66 -1.24
C GLY A 277 26.35 -21.04 -2.57
N THR A 278 25.11 -20.55 -2.67
CA THR A 278 24.62 -19.80 -3.84
C THR A 278 25.57 -18.67 -4.23
N ASN A 279 25.88 -18.57 -5.52
CA ASN A 279 26.74 -17.53 -6.05
C ASN A 279 26.10 -16.13 -5.85
N PRO A 280 26.83 -15.13 -5.32
CA PRO A 280 26.26 -13.79 -5.09
C PRO A 280 25.74 -13.10 -6.36
N LYS A 281 26.17 -13.51 -7.57
CA LYS A 281 25.68 -12.93 -8.83
C LYS A 281 24.19 -13.15 -9.08
N TYR A 282 23.62 -14.30 -8.68
CA TYR A 282 22.16 -14.53 -8.77
C TYR A 282 21.37 -13.48 -7.99
N LYS A 283 21.88 -13.10 -6.80
CA LYS A 283 21.28 -12.05 -5.99
C LYS A 283 21.32 -10.70 -6.71
N THR A 284 22.45 -10.36 -7.33
CA THR A 284 22.60 -9.12 -8.11
C THR A 284 21.64 -9.07 -9.29
N ASP A 285 21.46 -10.17 -10.02
CA ASP A 285 20.55 -10.25 -11.17
C ASP A 285 19.09 -10.15 -10.77
N LEU A 286 18.69 -10.81 -9.67
CA LEU A 286 17.35 -10.67 -9.13
C LEU A 286 17.08 -9.24 -8.66
N ILE A 287 18.06 -8.60 -8.01
CA ILE A 287 17.97 -7.18 -7.64
C ILE A 287 17.79 -6.30 -8.88
N ARG A 288 18.53 -6.55 -9.97
CA ARG A 288 18.36 -5.82 -11.24
C ARG A 288 16.95 -6.00 -11.81
N SER A 289 16.45 -7.23 -11.82
CA SER A 289 15.08 -7.55 -12.28
C SER A 289 14.02 -6.83 -11.42
N LEU A 290 14.16 -6.84 -10.10
CA LEU A 290 13.26 -6.13 -9.19
C LEU A 290 13.36 -4.60 -9.31
N ARG A 291 14.53 -4.06 -9.64
CA ARG A 291 14.71 -2.63 -9.93
C ARG A 291 14.05 -2.22 -11.23
N ASN A 292 14.09 -3.07 -12.26
CA ASN A 292 13.31 -2.87 -13.50
C ASN A 292 11.80 -2.76 -13.23
N LEU A 293 11.27 -3.49 -12.23
CA LEU A 293 9.89 -3.28 -11.78
C LEU A 293 9.68 -1.93 -11.08
N ALA A 294 10.68 -1.50 -10.30
CA ALA A 294 10.61 -0.29 -9.48
C ALA A 294 10.85 1.00 -10.28
N SER A 295 11.61 0.93 -11.38
CA SER A 295 11.85 2.06 -12.27
C SER A 295 10.60 2.42 -13.09
N GLY A 296 9.69 1.46 -13.29
CA GLY A 296 8.43 1.60 -14.04
C GLY A 296 7.18 2.00 -13.26
N GLU A 297 7.29 2.67 -12.11
CA GLU A 297 6.16 3.28 -11.37
C GLU A 297 5.15 2.31 -10.70
N ALA A 298 5.41 1.00 -10.71
CA ALA A 298 4.53 0.03 -10.08
C ALA A 298 4.68 -0.04 -8.55
N VAL A 299 3.59 -0.41 -7.88
CA VAL A 299 3.59 -0.71 -6.43
C VAL A 299 4.00 -2.17 -6.22
N LEU A 300 5.10 -2.42 -5.52
CA LEU A 300 5.61 -3.78 -5.29
C LEU A 300 5.18 -4.26 -3.90
N VAL A 301 4.34 -5.29 -3.83
CA VAL A 301 3.78 -5.83 -2.58
C VAL A 301 4.26 -7.26 -2.38
N VAL A 302 4.91 -7.54 -1.25
CA VAL A 302 5.64 -8.79 -1.00
C VAL A 302 5.23 -9.39 0.33
N ALA A 303 4.91 -10.68 0.34
CA ALA A 303 4.67 -11.44 1.56
C ALA A 303 5.96 -11.61 2.38
N THR A 304 5.89 -11.48 3.70
CA THR A 304 7.10 -11.60 4.55
C THR A 304 7.57 -13.04 4.80
N GLY A 305 6.70 -14.02 4.54
CA GLY A 305 6.95 -15.44 4.77
C GLY A 305 6.31 -15.97 6.07
N ASN A 306 6.27 -17.29 6.19
CA ASN A 306 5.40 -18.00 7.14
C ASN A 306 6.15 -18.81 8.22
N ALA A 307 7.46 -18.61 8.40
CA ALA A 307 8.25 -19.33 9.40
C ALA A 307 8.12 -18.80 10.85
N GLY A 308 7.22 -17.85 11.09
CA GLY A 308 6.72 -17.48 12.42
C GLY A 308 7.79 -17.24 13.48
N ARG A 309 7.70 -18.01 14.57
CA ARG A 309 8.66 -17.97 15.68
C ARG A 309 9.98 -18.70 15.40
N ASP A 310 10.00 -19.61 14.43
CA ASP A 310 11.20 -20.37 14.09
C ASP A 310 12.22 -19.49 13.38
N HIS A 311 11.73 -18.53 12.59
CA HIS A 311 12.52 -17.49 11.93
C HIS A 311 11.81 -16.13 12.00
N PRO A 312 11.90 -15.39 13.12
CA PRO A 312 11.25 -14.10 13.25
C PRO A 312 11.83 -13.03 12.30
N GLU A 313 13.07 -13.21 11.86
CA GLU A 313 13.72 -12.43 10.80
C GLU A 313 13.22 -12.80 9.40
N PHE A 314 13.37 -11.87 8.45
CA PHE A 314 13.13 -12.17 7.04
C PHE A 314 14.23 -13.09 6.52
N ASN A 315 13.84 -14.25 5.99
CA ASN A 315 14.77 -15.26 5.46
C ASN A 315 14.41 -15.74 4.04
N ARG A 316 13.39 -15.13 3.40
CA ARG A 316 12.95 -15.46 2.04
C ARG A 316 13.21 -14.33 1.05
N ILE A 317 13.56 -14.65 -0.18
CA ILE A 317 13.45 -13.73 -1.32
C ILE A 317 12.00 -13.71 -1.85
N PRO A 318 11.53 -12.57 -2.39
CA PRO A 318 12.28 -11.33 -2.57
C PRO A 318 12.39 -10.47 -1.29
N GLY A 319 11.69 -10.81 -0.19
CA GLY A 319 11.64 -9.99 1.03
C GLY A 319 13.01 -9.57 1.60
N THR A 320 13.97 -10.48 1.64
CA THR A 320 15.37 -10.22 2.09
C THR A 320 16.15 -9.24 1.20
N LEU A 321 15.63 -8.89 0.02
CA LEU A 321 16.25 -7.95 -0.92
C LEU A 321 15.80 -6.50 -0.70
N LYS A 322 14.93 -6.23 0.27
CA LYS A 322 14.43 -4.88 0.57
C LYS A 322 15.51 -3.81 0.77
N PRO A 323 16.68 -4.07 1.39
CA PRO A 323 17.75 -3.08 1.45
C PRO A 323 18.22 -2.58 0.08
N ALA A 324 18.18 -3.45 -0.94
CA ALA A 324 18.58 -3.12 -2.30
C ALA A 324 17.42 -2.57 -3.15
N VAL A 325 16.17 -2.83 -2.74
CA VAL A 325 14.93 -2.41 -3.41
C VAL A 325 13.95 -1.86 -2.35
N PRO A 326 14.21 -0.66 -1.81
CA PRO A 326 13.45 -0.12 -0.67
C PRO A 326 11.99 0.19 -0.98
N SER A 327 11.63 0.32 -2.26
CA SER A 327 10.27 0.54 -2.76
C SER A 327 9.30 -0.62 -2.52
N MET A 328 9.80 -1.83 -2.24
CA MET A 328 8.93 -2.96 -1.86
C MET A 328 8.15 -2.65 -0.59
N ILE A 329 6.90 -3.10 -0.53
CA ILE A 329 6.03 -3.10 0.65
C ILE A 329 6.04 -4.53 1.20
N LEU A 330 6.76 -4.76 2.30
CA LEU A 330 6.72 -6.05 2.99
C LEU A 330 5.51 -6.12 3.92
N VAL A 331 4.71 -7.15 3.72
CA VAL A 331 3.41 -7.32 4.37
C VAL A 331 3.42 -8.51 5.32
N GLY A 332 3.25 -8.20 6.61
CA GLY A 332 3.01 -9.19 7.67
C GLY A 332 1.54 -9.61 7.75
N GLY A 333 1.29 -10.75 8.40
CA GLY A 333 -0.05 -11.30 8.60
C GLY A 333 -0.57 -11.01 10.00
N VAL A 334 -1.82 -10.54 10.10
CA VAL A 334 -2.59 -10.45 11.35
C VAL A 334 -3.82 -11.35 11.32
N ASP A 335 -4.37 -11.64 12.49
CA ASP A 335 -5.71 -12.19 12.62
C ASP A 335 -6.80 -11.11 12.45
N ASN A 336 -8.05 -11.52 12.57
CA ASN A 336 -9.22 -10.65 12.43
C ASN A 336 -9.34 -9.59 13.54
N THR A 337 -8.55 -9.68 14.61
CA THR A 337 -8.48 -8.64 15.65
C THR A 337 -7.36 -7.64 15.39
N GLY A 338 -6.47 -7.94 14.45
CA GLY A 338 -5.27 -7.17 14.17
C GLY A 338 -4.08 -7.52 15.06
N LEU A 339 -4.13 -8.65 15.76
CA LEU A 339 -2.96 -9.22 16.42
C LEU A 339 -2.13 -9.99 15.39
N LYS A 340 -0.81 -9.98 15.57
CA LYS A 340 0.12 -10.68 14.70
C LYS A 340 -0.21 -12.18 14.63
N SER A 341 -0.32 -12.72 13.41
CA SER A 341 -0.46 -14.15 13.17
C SER A 341 0.78 -14.93 13.65
N LEU A 342 0.57 -16.15 14.17
CA LEU A 342 1.63 -17.01 14.70
C LEU A 342 2.69 -17.37 13.64
N SER A 343 2.26 -17.66 12.42
CA SER A 343 3.12 -18.03 11.30
C SER A 343 3.76 -16.83 10.61
N SER A 344 3.24 -15.61 10.76
CA SER A 344 3.82 -14.45 10.07
C SER A 344 5.27 -14.22 10.49
N GLN A 345 6.15 -13.88 9.55
CA GLN A 345 7.49 -13.35 9.85
C GLN A 345 7.48 -11.83 9.98
N GLY A 346 8.44 -11.29 10.72
CA GLY A 346 8.47 -9.88 11.12
C GLY A 346 7.64 -9.63 12.38
N ILE A 347 8.26 -9.11 13.43
CA ILE A 347 7.58 -8.57 14.61
C ILE A 347 7.53 -7.03 14.49
N PRO A 348 6.61 -6.33 15.19
CA PRO A 348 6.74 -4.88 15.37
C PRO A 348 8.16 -4.53 15.86
N GLY A 349 8.87 -3.67 15.14
CA GLY A 349 10.24 -3.26 15.47
C GLY A 349 11.39 -4.04 14.80
N VAL A 350 11.10 -5.08 14.01
CA VAL A 350 12.12 -5.69 13.12
C VAL A 350 12.33 -4.82 11.89
N ALA A 351 13.60 -4.60 11.53
CA ALA A 351 13.98 -3.83 10.36
C ALA A 351 13.33 -4.41 9.09
N TRP A 352 12.65 -3.55 8.34
CA TRP A 352 12.04 -3.75 7.02
C TRP A 352 10.57 -4.21 6.95
N LEU A 353 9.89 -4.53 8.04
CA LEU A 353 8.41 -4.70 8.00
C LEU A 353 7.76 -3.34 7.73
N ASP A 354 6.98 -3.19 6.65
CA ASP A 354 6.33 -1.91 6.32
C ASP A 354 4.91 -1.83 6.89
N VAL A 355 4.10 -2.88 6.74
CA VAL A 355 2.69 -2.89 7.15
C VAL A 355 2.20 -4.33 7.38
N SER A 356 1.03 -4.50 7.99
CA SER A 356 0.36 -5.79 8.08
C SER A 356 -1.05 -5.76 7.48
N ALA A 357 -1.57 -6.93 7.14
CA ALA A 357 -2.96 -7.12 6.75
C ALA A 357 -3.47 -8.49 7.21
N PRO A 358 -4.78 -8.72 7.23
CA PRO A 358 -5.34 -10.00 7.62
C PRO A 358 -4.81 -11.14 6.77
N GLY A 359 -4.27 -12.14 7.46
CA GLY A 359 -3.68 -13.32 6.85
C GLY A 359 -3.83 -14.56 7.71
N ALA A 360 -4.59 -14.54 8.81
CA ALA A 360 -4.90 -15.76 9.58
C ALA A 360 -6.39 -16.06 9.50
N GLY A 361 -6.75 -17.28 9.09
CA GLY A 361 -8.14 -17.73 8.98
C GLY A 361 -8.97 -16.90 8.00
N VAL A 362 -8.37 -16.49 6.88
CA VAL A 362 -9.03 -15.59 5.92
C VAL A 362 -9.83 -16.37 4.87
N PRO A 363 -11.12 -16.04 4.64
CA PRO A 363 -11.96 -16.79 3.70
C PRO A 363 -11.64 -16.42 2.24
N CYS A 364 -11.60 -17.41 1.34
CA CYS A 364 -11.23 -17.19 -0.06
C CYS A 364 -12.41 -17.43 -1.00
N ASP A 365 -12.52 -16.74 -2.14
CA ASP A 365 -13.58 -17.00 -3.14
C ASP A 365 -13.17 -18.14 -4.08
N PHE A 366 -12.64 -19.21 -3.49
CA PHE A 366 -12.14 -20.37 -4.21
C PHE A 366 -12.72 -21.63 -3.58
N ALA A 367 -13.35 -22.45 -4.43
CA ALA A 367 -13.56 -23.89 -4.23
C ALA A 367 -13.75 -24.34 -2.76
N ASN A 368 -14.92 -23.99 -2.20
CA ASN A 368 -15.46 -24.29 -0.86
C ASN A 368 -15.38 -23.18 0.20
N ASN A 369 -14.88 -21.98 -0.14
CA ASN A 369 -14.73 -20.86 0.79
C ASN A 369 -13.85 -21.19 2.01
N ASP A 370 -12.80 -21.98 1.78
CA ASP A 370 -11.89 -22.38 2.85
C ASP A 370 -11.22 -21.14 3.47
N ALA A 371 -11.05 -21.18 4.79
CA ALA A 371 -10.26 -20.19 5.52
C ALA A 371 -8.80 -20.63 5.54
N LEU A 372 -7.93 -19.84 4.92
CA LEU A 372 -6.49 -20.13 4.82
C LEU A 372 -5.68 -19.13 5.67
N SER A 373 -4.44 -19.49 6.00
CA SER A 373 -3.57 -18.68 6.84
C SER A 373 -2.18 -18.55 6.22
N GLY A 374 -1.65 -17.35 6.10
CA GLY A 374 -0.36 -17.06 5.50
C GLY A 374 -0.20 -15.59 5.13
N THR A 375 1.04 -15.10 5.16
CA THR A 375 1.39 -13.76 4.66
C THR A 375 1.11 -13.61 3.16
N SER A 376 1.07 -14.73 2.43
CA SER A 376 0.60 -14.83 1.05
C SER A 376 -0.84 -14.35 0.84
N PHE A 377 -1.67 -14.28 1.88
CA PHE A 377 -3.04 -13.72 1.81
C PHE A 377 -3.13 -12.29 2.36
N ALA A 378 -2.19 -11.90 3.22
CA ALA A 378 -2.07 -10.52 3.69
C ALA A 378 -1.52 -9.60 2.58
N ALA A 379 -0.49 -10.03 1.85
CA ALA A 379 0.08 -9.29 0.72
C ALA A 379 -0.98 -8.89 -0.33
N PRO A 380 -1.83 -9.79 -0.86
CA PRO A 380 -2.84 -9.42 -1.85
C PRO A 380 -3.91 -8.50 -1.27
N ALA A 381 -4.19 -8.54 0.04
CA ALA A 381 -5.08 -7.55 0.66
C ALA A 381 -4.49 -6.13 0.59
N VAL A 382 -3.18 -5.97 0.82
CA VAL A 382 -2.49 -4.68 0.66
C VAL A 382 -2.37 -4.29 -0.81
N ALA A 383 -2.17 -5.24 -1.73
CA ALA A 383 -2.21 -4.98 -3.17
C ALA A 383 -3.59 -4.44 -3.60
N GLY A 384 -4.67 -4.98 -3.03
CA GLY A 384 -6.02 -4.44 -3.21
C GLY A 384 -6.16 -3.01 -2.65
N VAL A 385 -5.64 -2.72 -1.45
CA VAL A 385 -5.64 -1.35 -0.89
C VAL A 385 -4.89 -0.37 -1.82
N ALA A 386 -3.73 -0.77 -2.34
CA ALA A 386 -2.99 0.01 -3.33
C ALA A 386 -3.83 0.29 -4.57
N ALA A 387 -4.54 -0.71 -5.08
CA ALA A 387 -5.41 -0.55 -6.24
C ALA A 387 -6.60 0.37 -5.98
N LEU A 388 -7.21 0.34 -4.78
CA LEU A 388 -8.26 1.30 -4.42
C LEU A 388 -7.76 2.73 -4.44
N LEU A 389 -6.56 3.00 -3.91
CA LEU A 389 -5.95 4.33 -3.94
C LEU A 389 -5.63 4.76 -5.37
N LEU A 390 -5.01 3.88 -6.16
CA LEU A 390 -4.61 4.16 -7.54
C LEU A 390 -5.80 4.41 -8.47
N ALA A 391 -6.95 3.78 -8.20
CA ALA A 391 -8.19 3.95 -8.96
C ALA A 391 -9.01 5.17 -8.54
N SER A 392 -8.66 5.84 -7.43
CA SER A 392 -9.40 7.00 -6.96
C SER A 392 -9.40 8.11 -8.00
N GLU A 393 -10.57 8.69 -8.25
CA GLU A 393 -10.71 9.88 -9.11
C GLU A 393 -9.90 11.08 -8.59
N HIS A 394 -9.54 11.07 -7.31
CA HIS A 394 -8.76 12.09 -6.62
C HIS A 394 -7.29 11.69 -6.42
N TYR A 395 -6.79 10.61 -7.05
CA TYR A 395 -5.43 10.12 -6.82
C TYR A 395 -4.36 11.22 -6.93
N LEU A 396 -4.42 12.04 -7.99
CA LEU A 396 -3.45 13.12 -8.20
C LEU A 396 -3.56 14.23 -7.15
N ASP A 397 -4.79 14.56 -6.72
CA ASP A 397 -5.02 15.54 -5.65
C ASP A 397 -4.49 15.02 -4.31
N ILE A 398 -4.77 13.75 -4.00
CA ILE A 398 -4.29 13.06 -2.80
C ILE A 398 -2.75 13.04 -2.81
N LYS A 399 -2.14 12.70 -3.95
CA LYS A 399 -0.67 12.67 -4.11
C LYS A 399 -0.03 14.05 -3.92
N ALA A 400 -0.60 15.08 -4.55
CA ALA A 400 -0.08 16.45 -4.47
C ALA A 400 -0.25 17.07 -3.08
N ALA A 401 -1.33 16.74 -2.37
CA ALA A 401 -1.64 17.30 -1.05
C ALA A 401 -0.97 16.55 0.11
N TYR A 402 -0.42 15.35 -0.12
CA TYR A 402 0.16 14.56 0.96
C TYR A 402 1.46 15.18 1.47
N ALA A 403 1.66 15.21 2.79
CA ALA A 403 2.81 15.86 3.42
C ALA A 403 4.14 15.41 2.79
N ASN A 404 5.08 16.34 2.55
CA ASN A 404 6.34 16.09 1.84
C ASN A 404 6.17 15.53 0.41
N ALA A 405 5.10 15.91 -0.30
CA ALA A 405 4.92 15.57 -1.71
C ALA A 405 6.13 16.05 -2.53
N SER A 406 6.67 15.15 -3.35
CA SER A 406 7.67 15.47 -4.35
C SER A 406 7.04 15.29 -5.74
N PRO A 407 7.18 16.27 -6.66
CA PRO A 407 6.73 16.14 -8.04
C PRO A 407 7.35 14.93 -8.77
N ASP A 408 8.57 14.55 -8.37
CA ASP A 408 9.34 13.45 -8.99
C ASP A 408 9.11 12.10 -8.28
N GLU A 409 8.23 12.04 -7.27
CA GLU A 409 7.92 10.79 -6.59
C GLU A 409 7.12 9.85 -7.49
N THR A 410 7.63 8.64 -7.71
CA THR A 410 6.93 7.61 -8.49
C THR A 410 5.64 7.18 -7.80
N ASP A 411 4.67 6.68 -8.57
CA ASP A 411 3.40 6.17 -8.02
C ASP A 411 3.64 5.08 -6.96
N GLY A 412 4.57 4.15 -7.22
CA GLY A 412 5.01 3.13 -6.27
C GLY A 412 5.51 3.68 -4.93
N ALA A 413 6.40 4.67 -4.97
CA ALA A 413 6.96 5.29 -3.76
C ALA A 413 5.88 6.03 -2.97
N PHE A 414 5.05 6.80 -3.66
CA PHE A 414 3.95 7.55 -3.04
C PHE A 414 2.92 6.61 -2.39
N VAL A 415 2.43 5.60 -3.12
CA VAL A 415 1.42 4.67 -2.60
C VAL A 415 1.95 3.92 -1.38
N LYS A 416 3.21 3.47 -1.40
CA LYS A 416 3.84 2.88 -0.21
C LYS A 416 3.80 3.84 0.97
N ARG A 417 4.24 5.08 0.77
CA ARG A 417 4.30 6.10 1.81
C ARG A 417 2.91 6.44 2.36
N TRP A 418 1.91 6.48 1.49
CA TRP A 418 0.51 6.68 1.87
C TRP A 418 -0.04 5.50 2.68
N ILE A 419 0.15 4.25 2.22
CA ILE A 419 -0.34 3.05 2.92
C ILE A 419 0.29 2.94 4.31
N VAL A 420 1.61 3.08 4.41
CA VAL A 420 2.33 2.97 5.69
C VAL A 420 1.97 4.13 6.62
N GLY A 421 1.90 5.36 6.09
CA GLY A 421 1.59 6.55 6.89
C GLY A 421 0.15 6.61 7.41
N ASN A 422 -0.78 5.91 6.76
CA ASN A 422 -2.18 5.84 7.16
C ASN A 422 -2.56 4.51 7.85
N ALA A 423 -1.62 3.57 7.97
CA ALA A 423 -1.81 2.34 8.72
C ALA A 423 -1.79 2.60 10.24
N TRP A 424 -2.52 1.80 11.00
CA TRP A 424 -2.61 1.97 12.46
C TRP A 424 -2.84 0.65 13.21
N SER A 425 -2.46 0.57 14.48
CA SER A 425 -2.61 -0.65 15.29
C SER A 425 -4.03 -0.82 15.81
N ARG A 426 -4.68 -1.92 15.42
CA ARG A 426 -6.08 -2.24 15.75
C ARG A 426 -6.28 -2.64 17.22
N THR A 427 -5.19 -3.06 17.86
CA THR A 427 -5.11 -3.31 19.30
C THR A 427 -3.81 -2.68 19.82
N PRO A 428 -3.72 -2.37 21.13
CA PRO A 428 -2.49 -1.79 21.70
C PRO A 428 -1.22 -2.65 21.51
N ALA A 429 -1.38 -3.97 21.36
CA ALA A 429 -0.28 -4.92 21.19
C ALA A 429 -0.08 -5.40 19.74
N GLY A 430 -0.92 -4.95 18.81
CA GLY A 430 -0.89 -5.37 17.41
C GLY A 430 0.05 -4.54 16.54
N PRO A 431 0.59 -5.10 15.45
CA PRO A 431 1.27 -4.31 14.42
C PRO A 431 0.29 -3.32 13.75
N ILE A 432 0.84 -2.35 13.01
CA ILE A 432 0.01 -1.48 12.18
C ILE A 432 -0.63 -2.29 11.04
N VAL A 433 -1.92 -2.08 10.83
CA VAL A 433 -2.70 -2.75 9.78
C VAL A 433 -3.05 -1.72 8.70
N ALA A 434 -2.90 -2.11 7.43
CA ALA A 434 -3.25 -1.26 6.30
C ALA A 434 -4.70 -0.77 6.42
N TRP A 435 -4.94 0.47 6.02
CA TRP A 435 -6.27 1.06 5.96
C TRP A 435 -6.52 1.59 4.55
N ASN A 436 -7.73 1.39 4.03
CA ASN A 436 -8.07 1.76 2.65
C ASN A 436 -8.49 3.22 2.47
N GLY A 437 -8.32 4.08 3.47
CA GLY A 437 -8.63 5.51 3.38
C GLY A 437 -10.11 5.85 3.46
N VAL A 438 -11.00 4.85 3.52
CA VAL A 438 -12.43 5.10 3.52
C VAL A 438 -12.90 5.51 4.92
N VAL A 439 -13.23 6.79 5.04
CA VAL A 439 -14.00 7.35 6.15
C VAL A 439 -15.49 7.26 5.82
N SER A 440 -16.03 6.04 5.85
CA SER A 440 -17.47 5.86 5.65
C SER A 440 -18.23 6.18 6.93
N ASN A 441 -19.47 6.66 6.78
CA ASN A 441 -20.44 6.92 7.84
C ASN A 441 -20.91 5.65 8.58
N ILE A 442 -20.01 4.70 8.90
CA ILE A 442 -20.36 3.46 9.63
C ILE A 442 -20.90 3.77 11.04
N ALA A 443 -20.79 5.03 11.52
CA ALA A 443 -21.37 5.50 12.77
C ALA A 443 -22.48 6.58 12.66
N CYS A 444 -23.15 6.74 11.52
CA CYS A 444 -24.38 7.55 11.45
C CYS A 444 -25.63 6.68 11.32
N VAL A 445 -25.84 5.81 12.29
CA VAL A 445 -27.19 5.41 12.70
C VAL A 445 -27.27 5.63 14.22
N ALA A 446 -27.14 6.89 14.63
CA ALA A 446 -27.54 7.29 15.97
C ALA A 446 -29.05 7.56 15.95
N ALA A 447 -29.77 6.73 16.71
CA ALA A 447 -31.11 6.99 17.25
C ALA A 447 -32.23 7.30 16.24
N ASP A 448 -32.83 6.26 15.65
CA ASP A 448 -34.30 6.18 15.69
C ASP A 448 -34.78 4.73 15.44
N SER A 449 -34.67 3.90 16.48
CA SER A 449 -35.43 2.66 16.57
C SER A 449 -36.50 2.79 17.65
N GLN A 450 -37.35 3.81 17.54
CA GLN A 450 -38.70 3.72 18.09
C GLN A 450 -39.69 3.42 16.96
N GLN A 451 -40.25 2.21 17.07
CA GLN A 451 -41.49 1.71 16.50
C GLN A 451 -42.32 2.70 15.67
N VAL A 452 -42.53 2.39 14.38
CA VAL A 452 -43.83 2.62 13.75
C VAL A 452 -44.21 1.38 12.95
N ILE A 453 -45.16 0.61 13.50
CA ILE A 453 -45.90 -0.41 12.79
C ILE A 453 -46.90 0.29 11.87
N GLY A 454 -46.78 0.08 10.56
CA GLY A 454 -47.84 0.33 9.58
C GLY A 454 -47.85 1.71 8.91
N GLY A 455 -47.73 1.71 7.58
CA GLY A 455 -48.03 2.86 6.71
C GLY A 455 -46.96 3.13 5.65
N SER A 456 -47.33 2.99 4.38
CA SER A 456 -46.48 3.24 3.20
C SER A 456 -45.81 4.63 3.21
N PRO A 457 -44.51 4.76 2.89
CA PRO A 457 -43.88 6.08 2.81
C PRO A 457 -43.83 6.60 1.37
N SER A 458 -44.51 7.72 1.14
CA SER A 458 -44.22 8.64 0.04
C SER A 458 -42.86 9.31 0.28
N LEU A 459 -41.95 9.19 -0.68
CA LEU A 459 -40.60 9.76 -0.68
C LEU A 459 -40.64 11.31 -0.68
N ARG A 460 -40.01 11.93 0.31
CA ARG A 460 -39.45 13.30 0.19
C ARG A 460 -37.92 13.21 0.38
N PRO A 461 -37.13 14.07 -0.29
CA PRO A 461 -35.67 14.02 -0.16
C PRO A 461 -35.27 14.50 1.24
N ARG A 462 -34.68 13.62 2.05
CA ARG A 462 -34.01 14.02 3.30
C ARG A 462 -32.70 14.73 2.93
N GLN A 463 -32.53 15.96 3.39
CA GLN A 463 -31.25 16.65 3.36
C GLN A 463 -30.22 15.81 4.13
N LEU A 464 -29.15 15.42 3.44
CA LEU A 464 -27.94 14.85 4.05
C LEU A 464 -27.33 15.90 4.97
N ALA A 465 -27.41 15.67 6.29
CA ALA A 465 -26.59 16.41 7.24
C ALA A 465 -25.12 16.05 6.98
N GLN A 466 -24.30 17.05 6.65
CA GLN A 466 -22.86 16.90 6.51
C GLN A 466 -22.25 16.70 7.89
N CYS A 467 -21.49 15.60 8.07
CA CYS A 467 -20.72 15.35 9.29
C CYS A 467 -19.26 15.83 9.12
N PRO A 468 -18.61 16.27 10.21
CA PRO A 468 -17.26 16.82 10.17
C PRO A 468 -16.23 15.73 9.81
N ALA A 469 -15.21 16.11 9.03
CA ALA A 469 -14.11 15.23 8.66
C ALA A 469 -13.35 14.74 9.90
N ALA A 470 -13.06 13.44 9.97
CA ALA A 470 -12.33 12.83 11.08
C ALA A 470 -10.90 13.41 11.21
N CYS A 471 -10.43 13.57 12.44
CA CYS A 471 -9.13 14.18 12.73
C CYS A 471 -7.96 13.31 12.24
N PRO A 472 -6.90 13.90 11.66
CA PRO A 472 -5.70 13.16 11.32
C PRO A 472 -4.99 12.64 12.59
N PRO A 473 -4.30 11.48 12.52
CA PRO A 473 -3.65 10.86 13.69
C PRO A 473 -2.43 11.64 14.21
N VAL A 474 -1.84 12.52 13.38
CA VAL A 474 -0.86 13.53 13.80
C VAL A 474 -1.52 14.89 13.61
N PRO A 475 -1.52 15.77 14.64
CA PRO A 475 -2.06 17.12 14.50
C PRO A 475 -1.44 17.81 13.28
N PRO A 476 -2.23 18.17 12.25
CA PRO A 476 -1.68 18.87 11.10
C PRO A 476 -1.26 20.29 11.52
N PRO A 477 -0.39 20.97 10.77
CA PRO A 477 -0.11 22.38 11.04
C PRO A 477 -1.36 23.23 10.84
N CYS A 478 -1.63 24.18 11.76
CA CYS A 478 -2.91 24.91 11.79
C CYS A 478 -3.14 25.80 10.55
N VAL A 479 -2.08 26.25 9.87
CA VAL A 479 -2.20 27.12 8.68
C VAL A 479 -2.00 26.39 7.35
N GLU A 480 -1.78 25.07 7.40
CA GLU A 480 -1.63 24.22 6.23
C GLU A 480 -2.84 23.28 6.06
N ASN A 481 -2.87 22.53 4.96
CA ASN A 481 -3.88 21.47 4.70
C ASN A 481 -5.34 21.93 4.81
N GLY A 482 -5.61 23.23 4.61
CA GLY A 482 -6.96 23.80 4.68
C GLY A 482 -7.59 23.86 6.08
N CYS A 483 -6.82 23.56 7.15
CA CYS A 483 -7.29 23.48 8.53
C CYS A 483 -7.87 24.82 9.05
N LYS A 484 -7.23 25.95 8.69
CA LYS A 484 -7.54 27.30 9.20
C LYS A 484 -7.67 27.29 10.73
N GLY A 485 -6.69 26.73 11.41
CA GLY A 485 -6.73 26.53 12.84
C GLY A 485 -6.68 27.83 13.64
N VAL A 486 -7.28 27.80 14.82
CA VAL A 486 -7.32 28.90 15.79
C VAL A 486 -6.97 28.33 17.16
N VAL A 487 -6.18 29.06 17.95
CA VAL A 487 -5.92 28.68 19.35
C VAL A 487 -7.20 28.81 20.16
N THR A 488 -7.66 27.70 20.73
CA THR A 488 -8.91 27.62 21.52
C THR A 488 -8.66 27.54 23.03
N GLY A 489 -7.42 27.27 23.44
CA GLY A 489 -7.03 27.23 24.85
C GLY A 489 -6.72 28.61 25.47
N PRO A 490 -6.37 28.65 26.77
CA PRO A 490 -5.98 29.89 27.47
C PRO A 490 -4.80 30.61 26.78
N PRO A 491 -4.65 31.93 26.96
CA PRO A 491 -3.51 32.68 26.42
C PRO A 491 -2.17 32.02 26.84
N GLY A 492 -1.33 31.69 25.86
CA GLY A 492 -0.07 30.97 26.06
C GLY A 492 -0.16 29.44 26.01
N SER A 493 -1.30 28.86 25.65
CA SER A 493 -1.41 27.42 25.38
C SER A 493 -1.20 27.08 23.90
N ASP A 494 -0.60 25.91 23.63
CA ASP A 494 -0.44 25.35 22.28
C ASP A 494 -1.65 24.53 21.83
N ILE A 495 -2.81 24.76 22.46
CA ILE A 495 -4.05 24.04 22.16
C ILE A 495 -4.79 24.81 21.06
N ALA A 496 -4.71 24.30 19.83
CA ALA A 496 -5.37 24.88 18.67
C ALA A 496 -6.26 23.86 17.96
N GLU A 497 -7.35 24.34 17.37
CA GLU A 497 -8.33 23.53 16.65
C GLU A 497 -8.56 24.06 15.24
N CYS A 498 -8.72 23.14 14.28
CA CYS A 498 -9.11 23.49 12.92
C CYS A 498 -10.54 24.05 12.87
N THR A 499 -10.78 25.06 12.03
CA THR A 499 -12.11 25.67 11.82
C THR A 499 -12.69 25.43 10.44
N ALA A 500 -11.90 24.90 9.50
CA ALA A 500 -12.31 24.62 8.13
C ALA A 500 -12.18 23.14 7.77
N ALA A 501 -11.05 22.67 7.23
CA ALA A 501 -10.82 21.24 7.07
C ALA A 501 -10.65 20.60 8.46
N PHE A 502 -11.35 19.50 8.75
CA PHE A 502 -11.32 18.79 10.05
C PHE A 502 -11.81 19.64 11.25
N PRO A 503 -13.01 20.25 11.19
CA PRO A 503 -13.44 21.20 12.21
C PRO A 503 -13.55 20.55 13.60
N GLY A 504 -12.88 21.15 14.59
CA GLY A 504 -12.79 20.64 15.97
C GLY A 504 -11.62 19.69 16.25
N CYS A 505 -10.77 19.41 15.25
CA CYS A 505 -9.57 18.59 15.40
C CYS A 505 -8.37 19.41 15.88
N THR A 506 -7.57 18.82 16.78
CA THR A 506 -6.36 19.46 17.29
C THR A 506 -5.32 19.62 16.17
N CYS A 507 -4.74 20.81 16.05
CA CYS A 507 -3.69 21.14 15.10
C CYS A 507 -2.47 21.72 15.81
N THR A 508 -1.29 21.67 15.18
CA THR A 508 -0.07 22.28 15.72
C THR A 508 -0.01 23.75 15.31
N PRO A 509 -0.12 24.70 16.25
CA PRO A 509 -0.05 26.12 15.92
C PRO A 509 1.36 26.52 15.48
N GLN A 510 1.41 27.41 14.48
CA GLN A 510 2.61 28.05 13.91
C GLN A 510 2.50 29.58 14.08
N ASP A 511 3.56 30.35 13.81
CA ASP A 511 3.64 31.81 14.05
C ASP A 511 2.49 32.64 13.45
N ILE A 512 1.88 32.17 12.36
CA ILE A 512 0.75 32.84 11.70
C ILE A 512 -0.63 32.29 12.12
N THR A 513 -0.68 31.39 13.11
CA THR A 513 -1.92 30.81 13.63
C THR A 513 -2.62 31.81 14.55
N PRO A 514 -3.88 32.20 14.27
CA PRO A 514 -4.63 33.11 15.13
C PRO A 514 -4.66 32.65 16.60
N GLY A 515 -4.13 33.50 17.49
CA GLY A 515 -4.08 33.26 18.94
C GLY A 515 -2.84 32.52 19.46
N HIS A 516 -1.91 32.11 18.58
CA HIS A 516 -0.64 31.52 19.01
C HIS A 516 0.35 32.60 19.44
N CYS A 517 0.95 32.43 20.63
CA CYS A 517 1.87 33.42 21.20
C CYS A 517 3.33 33.26 20.75
N GLY A 518 3.71 32.13 20.13
CA GLY A 518 5.11 31.79 19.83
C GLY A 518 6.01 31.76 21.07
N PRO A 519 7.35 31.67 20.90
CA PRO A 519 8.29 31.93 21.99
C PRO A 519 8.27 33.42 22.35
N VAL A 520 7.71 33.75 23.52
CA VAL A 520 7.33 35.11 23.94
C VAL A 520 8.52 35.89 24.56
N PRO A 521 8.67 37.23 24.43
CA PRO A 521 8.22 38.15 23.37
C PRO A 521 9.19 39.30 22.97
N GLY A 522 8.98 39.87 21.78
CA GLY A 522 9.42 41.23 21.43
C GLY A 522 8.65 42.37 22.14
N PRO A 523 8.79 43.64 21.70
CA PRO A 523 8.21 44.81 22.37
C PRO A 523 6.66 44.86 22.38
N CYS A 524 6.06 45.34 23.49
CA CYS A 524 4.59 45.46 23.67
C CYS A 524 3.89 46.42 22.69
N GLU A 525 4.64 47.28 22.02
CA GLU A 525 4.16 48.26 21.05
C GLU A 525 4.15 47.72 19.60
N GLU A 526 4.73 46.54 19.37
CA GLU A 526 4.80 45.91 18.05
C GLU A 526 3.63 44.96 17.78
N GLN A 527 3.49 44.54 16.52
CA GLN A 527 2.57 43.49 16.09
C GLN A 527 1.09 43.69 16.49
N ASN A 528 0.63 44.94 16.63
CA ASN A 528 -0.71 45.28 17.11
C ASN A 528 -1.05 44.73 18.52
N CYS A 529 -0.04 44.38 19.32
CA CYS A 529 -0.18 43.82 20.68
C CYS A 529 -0.92 44.77 21.64
N GLN A 530 -0.62 46.07 21.60
CA GLN A 530 -1.12 47.08 22.54
C GLN A 530 -0.99 46.60 23.99
N GLY A 531 0.22 46.23 24.40
CA GLY A 531 0.44 45.62 25.72
C GLY A 531 0.15 46.54 26.89
N ALA A 532 -0.25 45.98 28.03
CA ALA A 532 -0.41 46.67 29.30
C ALA A 532 0.25 45.87 30.43
N ALA A 533 0.77 46.57 31.45
CA ALA A 533 1.37 45.91 32.61
C ALA A 533 0.34 45.07 33.38
N ASN A 534 0.74 43.87 33.80
CA ASN A 534 -0.12 43.00 34.60
C ASN A 534 -0.40 43.63 35.99
N ASN A 535 -1.60 43.39 36.52
CA ASN A 535 -2.15 44.03 37.72
C ASN A 535 -1.28 43.81 38.99
N GLY A 536 -0.32 44.70 39.21
CA GLY A 536 0.43 44.84 40.45
C GLY A 536 1.39 46.04 40.34
N PRO A 537 1.41 46.99 41.29
CA PRO A 537 2.42 48.05 41.28
C PRO A 537 3.82 47.43 41.34
N GLY A 538 4.65 47.68 40.32
CA GLY A 538 6.00 47.12 40.19
C GLY A 538 6.12 45.79 39.43
N SER A 539 5.08 45.35 38.70
CA SER A 539 5.17 44.16 37.84
C SER A 539 6.07 44.41 36.63
N ASN A 540 7.15 43.62 36.49
CA ASN A 540 8.02 43.60 35.30
C ASN A 540 7.45 42.76 34.14
N THR A 541 6.16 42.45 34.17
CA THR A 541 5.49 41.64 33.15
C THR A 541 4.30 42.40 32.59
N ALA A 542 4.17 42.38 31.25
CA ALA A 542 3.06 42.96 30.52
C ALA A 542 2.47 41.91 29.58
N ALA A 543 1.21 42.10 29.21
CA ALA A 543 0.50 41.23 28.28
C ALA A 543 -0.21 42.06 27.21
N CYS A 544 -0.30 41.52 26.00
CA CYS A 544 -1.03 42.14 24.90
C CYS A 544 -2.51 42.29 25.23
N THR A 545 -3.11 43.43 24.86
CA THR A 545 -4.54 43.70 25.08
C THR A 545 -5.37 43.77 23.79
N ALA A 546 -4.71 43.77 22.63
CA ALA A 546 -5.36 43.81 21.31
C ALA A 546 -5.07 42.54 20.48
N ALA A 547 -4.10 42.55 19.56
CA ALA A 547 -3.68 41.30 18.92
C ALA A 547 -2.97 40.43 19.97
N PHE A 548 -3.18 39.10 19.95
CA PHE A 548 -2.55 38.16 20.89
C PHE A 548 -2.95 38.37 22.37
N VAL A 549 -4.22 38.72 22.64
CA VAL A 549 -4.73 39.04 24.00
C VAL A 549 -4.26 38.02 25.03
N GLY A 550 -3.52 38.49 26.04
CA GLY A 550 -3.02 37.67 27.15
C GLY A 550 -1.65 37.00 26.92
N CYS A 551 -1.07 37.05 25.72
CA CYS A 551 0.33 36.69 25.50
C CYS A 551 1.24 37.71 26.20
N LEU A 552 2.33 37.25 26.85
CA LEU A 552 3.29 38.17 27.46
C LEU A 552 3.94 39.05 26.37
N CYS A 553 4.34 40.26 26.73
CA CYS A 553 5.10 41.15 25.84
C CYS A 553 6.22 41.83 26.64
N THR A 554 7.26 42.33 25.98
CA THR A 554 8.38 43.02 26.66
C THR A 554 7.96 44.49 26.82
N PRO A 555 7.66 44.94 28.04
CA PRO A 555 7.21 46.31 28.26
C PRO A 555 8.35 47.29 28.05
N SER A 556 8.03 48.45 27.48
CA SER A 556 8.91 49.60 27.37
C SER A 556 8.37 50.78 28.19
N ALA A 557 9.10 51.89 28.24
CA ALA A 557 8.62 53.14 28.85
C ALA A 557 7.28 53.64 28.29
N ASN A 558 6.89 53.17 27.09
CA ASN A 558 5.63 53.52 26.45
C ASN A 558 4.48 52.54 26.77
N THR A 559 4.75 51.43 27.48
CA THR A 559 3.74 50.45 27.87
C THR A 559 2.93 50.97 29.06
N PRO A 560 1.59 51.11 28.96
CA PRO A 560 0.73 51.56 30.04
C PRO A 560 0.93 50.74 31.33
N GLY A 561 1.23 51.44 32.43
CA GLY A 561 1.43 50.84 33.76
C GLY A 561 2.84 50.28 34.03
N TYR A 562 3.78 50.40 33.09
CA TYR A 562 5.17 49.97 33.29
C TYR A 562 5.99 51.04 34.03
N CYS A 563 6.70 50.63 35.09
CA CYS A 563 7.46 51.53 35.96
C CYS A 563 8.99 51.49 35.76
N GLY A 564 9.49 50.71 34.78
CA GLY A 564 10.94 50.52 34.56
C GLY A 564 11.61 49.57 35.57
N PRO A 565 12.82 49.07 35.28
CA PRO A 565 13.55 48.16 36.18
C PRO A 565 14.30 48.87 37.31
N GLU A 566 14.45 50.19 37.26
CA GLU A 566 15.09 51.00 38.31
C GLU A 566 14.17 52.15 38.74
N LEU A 567 13.98 52.30 40.05
CA LEU A 567 13.35 53.47 40.65
C LEU A 567 14.27 54.68 40.40
N GLY A 568 13.95 55.48 39.38
CA GLY A 568 14.53 56.81 39.23
C GLY A 568 14.17 57.69 40.43
N PRO A 569 15.03 58.64 40.83
CA PRO A 569 14.73 59.54 41.94
C PRO A 569 13.47 60.39 41.60
N CYS A 570 12.64 60.65 42.60
CA CYS A 570 11.32 61.30 42.50
C CYS A 570 11.31 62.77 42.02
N GLU A 571 12.31 63.21 41.25
CA GLU A 571 12.36 64.54 40.64
C GLU A 571 12.33 64.42 39.11
N GLN A 572 11.16 64.09 38.57
CA GLN A 572 10.76 64.48 37.22
C GLN A 572 9.24 64.44 37.06
#